data_AF-A0A7V8XR58-F1
#
_entry.id   AF-A0A7V8XR58-F1
#
_cell.length_a   1.000
_cell.length_b   1.000
_cell.length_c   1.000
_cell.angle_alpha   90.00
_cell.angle_beta   90.00
_cell.angle_gamma   90.00
#
_symmetry.space_group_name_H-M   'P 1'
#
loop_
_entity.id
_entity.type
_entity.pdbx_description
1 polymer ?
#
loop_
_entity_poly.entity_id
_entity_poly.type
_entity_poly.pdbx_seq_one_letter_code
_entity_poly.pdbx_strand_id
1 'polypeptide(L)' 'MIRYRFSDFTLSPQRRLLDCEGREVPLIPRYFDLLVLLIERRHEAVHCREIFELVWTDVIVSESALSQAVRTIRGE' A
#
# COMPACT_ATOMS: atom_id res chain seq x y z
N MET A 1 -6.28 -14.95 11.18
CA MET A 1 -5.76 -13.57 10.98
C MET A 1 -4.89 -13.57 9.74
N ILE A 2 -5.26 -12.79 8.72
CA ILE A 2 -4.53 -12.75 7.44
C ILE A 2 -3.30 -11.85 7.59
N ARG A 3 -2.14 -12.37 7.22
CA ARG A 3 -0.88 -11.64 7.08
C ARG A 3 -0.31 -11.96 5.70
N TYR A 4 0.24 -10.95 5.06
CA TYR A 4 0.94 -11.12 3.79
C TYR A 4 2.44 -11.07 4.05
N ARG A 5 3.20 -11.97 3.42
CA ARG A 5 4.65 -11.98 3.49
C ARG A 5 5.21 -11.92 2.09
N PHE A 6 6.14 -11.01 1.85
CA PHE A 6 6.81 -10.83 0.57
C PHE A 6 8.23 -10.33 0.82
N SER A 7 9.23 -11.02 0.27
CA SER A 7 10.64 -10.83 0.68
C SER A 7 10.77 -10.87 2.20
N ASP A 8 11.40 -9.86 2.78
CA ASP A 8 11.66 -9.71 4.21
C ASP A 8 10.55 -8.91 4.92
N PHE A 9 9.50 -8.54 4.16
CA PHE A 9 8.38 -7.78 4.67
C PHE A 9 7.22 -8.66 5.12
N THR A 10 6.64 -8.31 6.26
CA THR A 10 5.38 -8.85 6.75
C THR A 10 4.36 -7.72 6.91
N LEU A 11 3.28 -7.78 6.12
CA LEU A 11 2.17 -6.84 6.18
C LEU A 11 1.01 -7.46 6.96
N SER A 12 0.52 -6.71 7.94
CA SER A 12 -0.63 -7.10 8.77
C SER A 12 -1.74 -6.07 8.65
N PRO A 13 -2.71 -6.23 7.73
CA PRO A 13 -3.81 -5.30 7.53
C PRO A 13 -4.60 -5.02 8.81
N GLN A 14 -4.88 -6.08 9.58
CA GLN A 14 -5.61 -5.97 10.85
C GLN A 14 -4.88 -5.16 11.93
N ARG A 15 -3.54 -5.10 11.88
CA ARG A 15 -2.72 -4.33 12.83
C ARG A 15 -2.26 -2.99 12.25
N ARG A 16 -2.58 -2.71 10.98
CA ARG A 16 -1.99 -1.61 10.19
C ARG A 16 -0.47 -1.51 10.35
N LEU A 17 0.22 -2.66 10.28
CA LEU A 17 1.65 -2.78 10.53
C LEU A 17 2.35 -3.35 9.30
N LEU A 18 3.42 -2.69 8.86
CA LEU A 18 4.43 -3.23 7.97
C LEU A 18 5.69 -3.50 8.80
N ASP A 19 6.16 -4.72 8.76
CA ASP A 19 7.38 -5.15 9.43
C ASP A 19 8.41 -5.56 8.37
N CYS A 20 9.68 -5.22 8.58
CA CYS A 20 10.82 -5.68 7.79
C CYS A 20 11.84 -6.28 8.75
N GLU A 21 12.07 -7.59 8.66
CA GLU A 21 13.00 -8.32 9.54
C GLU A 21 12.79 -8.06 11.05
N GLY A 22 11.55 -7.93 11.51
CA GLY A 22 11.23 -7.66 12.92
C GLY A 22 11.32 -6.18 13.32
N ARG A 23 11.50 -5.27 12.35
CA ARG A 23 11.45 -3.81 12.56
C ARG A 23 10.20 -3.24 11.90
N GLU A 24 9.45 -2.44 12.67
CA GLU A 24 8.33 -1.69 12.14
C GLU A 24 8.81 -0.64 11.13
N VAL A 25 8.22 -0.69 9.93
CA VAL A 25 8.44 0.29 8.86
C VAL A 25 7.22 1.21 8.84
N PRO A 26 7.37 2.47 9.30
CA PRO A 26 6.26 3.41 9.31
C PRO A 26 5.86 3.77 7.89
N LEU A 27 4.58 3.57 7.58
CA LEU A 27 3.96 4.05 6.35
C LEU A 27 2.88 5.07 6.68
N ILE A 28 2.75 6.06 5.80
CA ILE A 28 1.59 6.96 5.81
C ILE A 28 0.33 6.09 5.67
N PRO A 29 -0.74 6.34 6.44
CA PRO A 29 -1.94 5.48 6.43
C PRO A 29 -2.50 5.19 5.04
N ARG A 30 -2.53 6.19 4.14
CA ARG A 30 -2.98 5.98 2.75
C ARG A 30 -2.04 5.11 1.93
N TYR A 31 -0.74 5.19 2.18
CA TYR A 31 0.24 4.37 1.46
C TYR A 31 0.17 2.92 1.93
N PHE A 32 -0.13 2.72 3.22
CA PHE A 32 -0.46 1.41 3.74
C PHE A 32 -1.72 0.83 3.07
N ASP A 33 -2.80 1.62 3.00
CA ASP A 33 -4.06 1.19 2.38
C ASP A 33 -3.85 0.87 0.87
N LEU A 34 -3.03 1.66 0.16
CA LEU A 34 -2.59 1.35 -1.20
C LEU A 34 -1.82 0.02 -1.29
N LEU A 35 -0.86 -0.21 -0.41
CA LEU A 35 -0.07 -1.44 -0.41
C LEU A 35 -0.94 -2.68 -0.13
N VAL A 36 -1.93 -2.57 0.77
CA VAL A 36 -2.91 -3.63 1.02
C VAL A 36 -3.71 -3.93 -0.24
N LEU A 37 -4.27 -2.91 -0.90
CA LEU A 37 -5.03 -3.06 -2.14
C LEU A 37 -4.23 -3.80 -3.22
N LEU A 38 -2.97 -3.39 -3.42
CA LEU A 38 -2.09 -4.00 -4.43
C LEU A 38 -1.76 -5.46 -4.11
N ILE A 39 -1.63 -5.84 -2.85
CA ILE A 39 -1.35 -7.23 -2.45
C ILE A 39 -2.59 -8.12 -2.55
N GLU A 40 -3.76 -7.58 -2.22
CA GLU A 40 -5.04 -8.27 -2.41
C GLU A 40 -5.30 -8.56 -3.88
N ARG A 41 -4.94 -7.61 -4.75
CA ARG A 41 -5.08 -7.67 -6.21
C ARG A 41 -3.81 -8.10 -6.96
N ARG A 42 -2.83 -8.72 -6.27
CA ARG A 42 -1.49 -9.03 -6.84
C ARG A 42 -1.45 -9.85 -8.13
N HIS A 43 -2.55 -10.47 -8.52
CA HIS A 43 -2.66 -11.31 -9.72
C HIS A 43 -3.08 -10.52 -10.95
N GLU A 44 -3.43 -9.24 -10.80
CA GLU A 44 -3.89 -8.37 -11.88
C GLU A 44 -3.31 -6.96 -11.76
N ALA A 45 -3.26 -6.24 -12.87
CA ALA A 45 -2.91 -4.83 -12.86
C ALA A 45 -4.11 -4.02 -12.36
N VAL A 46 -3.92 -3.20 -11.32
CA VAL A 46 -4.97 -2.30 -10.81
C VAL A 46 -4.89 -0.96 -11.54
N HIS A 47 -6.00 -0.50 -12.10
CA HIS A 47 -6.05 0.78 -12.81
C HIS A 47 -5.94 1.96 -11.85
N CYS A 48 -5.25 3.04 -12.26
CA CYS A 48 -5.11 4.26 -11.45
C CYS A 48 -6.47 4.82 -10.98
N ARG A 49 -7.50 4.81 -11.85
CA ARG A 49 -8.85 5.24 -11.48
C ARG A 49 -9.40 4.43 -10.29
N GLU A 50 -9.29 3.11 -10.34
CA GLU A 50 -9.78 2.22 -9.28
C GLU A 50 -9.01 2.44 -7.97
N ILE A 51 -7.69 2.66 -8.05
CA ILE A 51 -6.87 3.04 -6.90
C ILE A 51 -7.38 4.34 -6.26
N PHE A 52 -7.69 5.35 -7.07
CA PHE A 52 -8.21 6.62 -6.55
C PHE A 52 -9.58 6.45 -5.90
N GLU A 53 -10.47 5.67 -6.51
CA GLU A 53 -11.81 5.41 -5.97
C GLU A 53 -11.77 4.66 -4.64
N LEU A 54 -10.83 3.71 -4.47
CA LEU A 54 -10.75 2.85 -3.29
C LEU A 54 -9.89 3.43 -2.15
N VAL A 55 -8.83 4.17 -2.46
CA VAL A 55 -7.85 4.66 -1.46
C VAL A 55 -7.94 6.18 -1.25
N TRP A 56 -8.43 6.92 -2.25
CA TRP A 56 -8.56 8.39 -2.22
C TRP A 56 -10.00 8.86 -2.44
N THR A 57 -10.98 8.15 -1.88
CA THR A 57 -12.41 8.41 -2.08
C THR A 57 -12.83 9.86 -1.76
N ASP A 58 -12.23 10.48 -0.74
CA ASP A 58 -12.64 11.80 -0.24
C ASP A 58 -11.70 12.96 -0.62
N VAL A 59 -10.75 12.75 -1.55
CA VAL A 59 -9.74 13.77 -1.85
C VAL A 59 -9.40 13.81 -3.33
N ILE A 60 -9.43 15.01 -3.92
CA ILE A 60 -8.93 15.24 -5.28
C ILE A 60 -7.40 15.18 -5.23
N VAL A 61 -6.84 14.11 -5.80
CA VAL A 61 -5.40 13.92 -5.92
C VAL A 61 -5.00 13.78 -7.39
N SER A 62 -3.78 14.23 -7.69
CA SER A 62 -3.19 14.09 -9.02
C SER A 62 -2.53 12.73 -9.21
N GLU A 63 -2.31 12.33 -10.46
CA GLU A 63 -1.47 11.16 -10.80
C GLU A 63 -0.05 11.25 -10.22
N SER A 64 0.47 12.46 -10.03
CA SER A 64 1.76 12.67 -9.37
C SER A 64 1.76 12.24 -7.91
N ALA A 65 0.64 12.40 -7.18
CA ALA A 65 0.52 11.94 -5.80
C ALA A 65 0.53 10.41 -5.71
N LEU A 66 -0.15 9.73 -6.65
CA LEU A 66 -0.09 8.26 -6.75
C LEU A 66 1.32 7.79 -7.09
N SER A 67 1.98 8.47 -8.03
CA SER A 67 3.36 8.15 -8.42
C SER A 67 4.32 8.28 -7.23
N GLN A 68 4.19 9.33 -6.43
CA GLN A 68 4.96 9.51 -5.20
C GLN A 68 4.68 8.41 -4.17
N ALA A 69 3.40 8.07 -3.96
CA ALA A 69 3.01 6.98 -3.06
C ALA A 69 3.67 5.64 -3.45
N VAL A 70 3.65 5.32 -4.74
CA VAL A 70 4.28 4.10 -5.26
C VAL A 70 5.81 4.12 -5.06
N ARG A 71 6.48 5.26 -5.29
CA ARG A 71 7.93 5.39 -5.06
C ARG A 71 8.30 5.20 -3.59
N THR A 72 7.57 5.85 -2.69
CA THR A 72 7.78 5.69 -1.25
C THR A 72 7.57 4.24 -0.82
N ILE A 73 6.55 3.54 -1.35
CA ILE A 73 6.30 2.12 -1.05
C ILE A 73 7.44 1.23 -1.57
N ARG A 74 8.06 1.58 -2.71
CA ARG A 74 9.23 0.86 -3.24
C ARG A 74 10.53 1.14 -2.48
N GLY A 75 10.55 2.14 -1.61
CA GLY A 75 11.75 2.59 -0.91
C GLY A 75 12.69 3.44 -1.78
N GLU A 76 12.16 4.06 -2.84
CA GLU A 76 12.86 5.04 -3.69
C GLU A 76 12.78 6.45 -3.12
#